data_AF-A0A1J5C6B3-F1
#
_entry.id   AF-A0A1J5C6B3-F1
#
_cell.length_a   1.000
_cell.length_b   1.000
_cell.length_c   1.000
_cell.angle_alpha   90.00
_cell.angle_beta   90.00
_cell.angle_gamma   90.00
#
_symmetry.space_group_name_H-M   'P 1'
#
loop_
_entity.id
_entity.type
_entity.pdbx_description
1 polymer ?
#
loop_
_entity_poly.entity_id
_entity_poly.type
_entity_poly.pdbx_seq_one_letter_code
_entity_poly.pdbx_strand_id
1 'polypeptide(L)'
;MSVIKKLRQHWMLVLGLLVALGLFSVSVGIAGAYVLAHTSTEEFCVSCHEMSYNFAEYKGTIHDTNRTGVRAICTDCHVPHEPGPLVLAKIKATKDLYYTYISPSIETEEKFEAKRAHMAQGVWKEMKANDSATCRSCHRADKMSVELQSAGAQRRHAKGKAEGKTCIECHYGIAHNEPEGPSPTELFNSLAIK
;
A
#
# COMPACT_ATOMS: atom_id res chain seq x y z
N MET A 1 -29.44 15.26 53.35
CA MET A 1 -28.99 16.27 52.34
C MET A 1 -27.51 16.13 51.93
N SER A 2 -26.57 15.83 52.83
CA SER A 2 -25.12 15.71 52.51
C SER A 2 -24.78 14.57 51.53
N VAL A 3 -25.39 13.39 51.70
CA VAL A 3 -25.15 12.21 50.84
C VAL A 3 -25.58 12.43 49.40
N ILE A 4 -26.76 13.04 49.18
CA ILE A 4 -27.29 13.34 47.84
C ILE A 4 -26.42 14.39 47.12
N LYS A 5 -25.94 15.42 47.83
CA LYS A 5 -25.00 16.40 47.27
C LYS A 5 -23.67 15.76 46.88
N LYS A 6 -23.08 14.92 47.73
CA LYS A 6 -21.87 14.16 47.42
C LYS A 6 -22.09 13.25 46.22
N LEU A 7 -23.17 12.47 46.20
CA LEU A 7 -23.49 11.57 45.10
C LEU A 7 -23.63 12.34 43.77
N ARG A 8 -24.37 13.46 43.76
CA ARG A 8 -24.48 14.34 42.58
C ARG A 8 -23.13 14.88 42.13
N GLN A 9 -22.25 15.29 43.06
CA GLN A 9 -20.91 15.79 42.73
C GLN A 9 -20.05 14.68 42.09
N HIS A 10 -20.09 13.45 42.60
CA HIS A 10 -19.38 12.32 42.00
C HIS A 10 -19.95 11.99 40.62
N TRP A 11 -21.28 12.00 40.44
CA TRP A 11 -21.91 11.81 39.13
C TRP A 11 -21.51 12.90 38.12
N MET A 12 -21.42 14.17 38.54
CA MET A 12 -20.95 15.23 37.65
C MET A 12 -19.46 15.09 37.30
N LEU A 13 -18.63 14.62 38.23
CA LEU A 13 -17.21 14.32 37.96
C LEU A 13 -17.05 13.15 36.99
N VAL A 14 -17.81 12.05 37.19
CA VAL A 14 -17.81 10.90 36.28
C VAL A 14 -18.32 11.32 34.90
N LEU A 15 -19.42 12.06 34.83
CA LEU A 15 -19.94 12.58 33.57
C LEU A 15 -18.92 13.50 32.88
N GLY A 16 -18.28 14.40 33.63
CA GLY A 16 -17.22 15.27 33.12
C GLY A 16 -16.03 14.48 32.57
N LEU A 17 -15.59 13.43 33.28
CA LEU A 17 -14.51 12.55 32.84
C LEU A 17 -14.89 11.79 31.56
N LEU A 18 -16.12 11.25 31.50
CA LEU A 18 -16.61 10.54 30.31
C LEU A 18 -16.72 11.47 29.10
N VAL A 19 -17.19 12.70 29.30
CA VAL A 19 -17.24 13.72 28.23
C VAL A 19 -15.81 14.08 27.78
N ALA A 20 -14.89 14.30 28.72
CA ALA A 20 -13.50 14.60 28.40
C ALA A 20 -12.83 13.46 27.62
N LEU A 21 -13.02 12.21 28.05
CA LEU A 21 -12.52 11.03 27.36
C LEU A 21 -13.14 10.89 25.97
N GLY A 22 -14.45 11.09 25.84
CA GLY A 22 -15.14 11.07 24.55
C GLY A 22 -14.59 12.11 23.58
N LEU A 23 -14.43 13.36 24.03
CA LEU A 23 -13.83 14.43 23.22
C LEU A 23 -12.38 14.11 22.83
N PHE A 24 -11.59 13.58 23.76
CA PHE A 24 -10.22 13.17 23.48
C PHE A 24 -10.17 12.05 22.43
N SER A 25 -10.96 11.00 22.59
CA SER A 25 -11.02 9.88 21.65
C SER A 25 -11.46 10.33 20.25
N VAL A 26 -12.47 11.18 20.15
CA VAL A 26 -12.92 11.74 18.86
C VAL A 26 -11.82 12.60 18.23
N SER A 27 -11.16 13.44 19.01
CA SER A 27 -10.07 14.30 18.54
C SER A 27 -8.89 13.49 18.00
N VAL A 28 -8.47 12.46 18.74
CA VAL A 28 -7.42 11.52 18.31
C VAL A 28 -7.84 10.76 17.05
N GLY A 29 -9.09 10.31 16.97
CA GLY A 29 -9.62 9.61 15.79
C GLY A 29 -9.59 10.48 14.53
N ILE A 30 -10.05 11.73 14.63
CA ILE A 30 -10.05 12.68 13.51
C ILE A 30 -8.61 13.02 13.10
N ALA A 31 -7.74 13.34 14.06
CA ALA A 31 -6.35 13.67 13.77
C ALA A 31 -5.60 12.49 13.12
N GLY A 32 -5.82 11.27 13.64
CA GLY A 32 -5.24 10.05 13.08
C GLY A 32 -5.72 9.79 11.65
N ALA A 33 -7.02 9.91 11.39
CA ALA A 33 -7.58 9.76 10.05
C ALA A 33 -7.01 10.80 9.07
N TYR A 34 -6.86 12.05 9.52
CA TYR A 34 -6.25 13.11 8.73
C TYR A 34 -4.79 12.80 8.37
N VAL A 35 -3.98 12.37 9.33
CA VAL A 35 -2.57 12.01 9.09
C VAL A 35 -2.48 10.83 8.12
N LEU A 36 -3.31 9.80 8.30
CA LEU A 36 -3.33 8.64 7.39
C LEU A 36 -3.73 9.03 5.97
N ALA A 37 -4.71 9.92 5.81
CA ALA A 37 -5.12 10.44 4.51
C ALA A 37 -4.02 11.29 3.87
N HIS A 38 -3.42 12.22 4.61
CA HIS A 38 -2.37 13.10 4.12
C HIS A 38 -1.11 12.32 3.72
N THR A 39 -0.69 11.36 4.54
CA THR A 39 0.46 10.48 4.22
C THR A 39 0.16 9.44 3.14
N SER A 40 -1.03 9.48 2.55
CA SER A 40 -1.44 8.61 1.44
C SER A 40 -1.64 9.35 0.12
N THR A 41 -1.32 10.65 0.06
CA THR A 41 -1.36 11.41 -1.19
C THR A 41 -0.12 11.14 -2.04
N GLU A 42 -0.27 11.31 -3.36
CA GLU A 42 0.86 11.25 -4.30
C GLU A 42 1.92 12.32 -3.95
N GLU A 43 1.48 13.53 -3.59
CA GLU A 43 2.34 14.64 -3.14
C GLU A 43 3.22 14.28 -1.95
N PHE A 44 2.68 13.57 -0.95
CA PHE A 44 3.45 13.11 0.19
C PHE A 44 4.48 12.05 -0.23
N CYS A 45 4.07 11.10 -1.07
CA CYS A 45 4.97 10.04 -1.54
C CYS A 45 6.17 10.62 -2.31
N VAL A 46 5.97 11.65 -3.13
CA VAL A 46 7.06 12.27 -3.91
C VAL A 46 7.79 13.39 -3.17
N SER A 47 7.46 13.63 -1.90
CA SER A 47 8.14 14.67 -1.10
C SER A 47 9.60 14.31 -0.75
N CYS A 48 9.94 13.02 -0.80
CA CYS A 48 11.31 12.53 -0.64
C CYS A 48 11.98 12.39 -2.03
N HIS A 49 13.21 12.89 -2.17
CA HIS A 49 13.91 12.95 -3.45
C HIS A 49 14.09 11.57 -4.11
N GLU A 50 14.25 10.52 -3.32
CA GLU A 50 14.43 9.14 -3.78
C GLU A 50 13.20 8.60 -4.50
N MET A 51 12.01 9.14 -4.21
CA MET A 51 10.77 8.75 -4.88
C MET A 51 10.58 9.42 -6.24
N SER A 52 11.38 10.45 -6.56
CA SER A 52 11.32 11.12 -7.87
C SER A 52 11.68 10.19 -9.02
N TYR A 53 12.58 9.22 -8.81
CA TYR A 53 12.99 8.22 -9.80
C TYR A 53 11.78 7.36 -10.22
N ASN A 54 11.11 6.74 -9.25
CA ASN A 54 9.92 5.93 -9.48
C ASN A 54 8.74 6.76 -10.03
N PHE A 55 8.60 8.02 -9.59
CA PHE A 55 7.55 8.90 -10.08
C PHE A 55 7.72 9.21 -11.57
N ALA A 56 8.96 9.44 -12.03
CA ALA A 56 9.26 9.65 -13.44
C ALA A 56 8.87 8.42 -14.30
N GLU A 57 9.07 7.21 -13.78
CA GLU A 57 8.68 5.96 -14.47
C GLU A 57 7.17 5.73 -14.48
N TYR A 58 6.50 6.13 -13.40
CA TYR A 58 5.05 6.02 -13.27
C TYR A 58 4.31 6.94 -14.25
N LYS A 59 4.88 8.12 -14.54
CA LYS A 59 4.30 9.08 -15.49
C LYS A 59 4.12 8.48 -16.88
N GLY A 60 2.95 8.69 -17.46
CA GLY A 60 2.58 8.19 -18.79
C GLY A 60 2.17 6.71 -18.82
N THR A 61 2.27 5.99 -17.71
CA THR A 61 1.73 4.62 -17.62
C THR A 61 0.20 4.63 -17.71
N ILE A 62 -0.42 3.47 -17.97
CA ILE A 62 -1.89 3.38 -18.06
C ILE A 62 -2.59 3.71 -16.72
N HIS A 63 -1.87 3.56 -15.60
CA HIS A 63 -2.34 3.89 -14.25
C HIS A 63 -2.19 5.39 -13.93
N ASP A 64 -1.31 6.10 -14.64
CA ASP A 64 -1.16 7.56 -14.56
C ASP A 64 -2.06 8.27 -15.57
N THR A 65 -2.04 7.89 -16.84
CA THR A 65 -2.77 8.59 -17.90
C THR A 65 -3.52 7.59 -18.78
N ASN A 66 -4.83 7.76 -18.89
CA ASN A 66 -5.67 6.94 -19.77
C ASN A 66 -6.89 7.72 -20.28
N ARG A 67 -7.58 7.12 -21.26
CA ARG A 67 -8.72 7.70 -21.96
C ARG A 67 -9.93 8.06 -21.10
N THR A 68 -10.01 7.55 -19.86
CA THR A 68 -11.17 7.74 -18.97
C THR A 68 -10.90 8.65 -17.79
N GLY A 69 -9.64 9.04 -17.56
CA GLY A 69 -9.24 9.86 -16.41
C GLY A 69 -9.22 9.12 -15.06
N VAL A 70 -9.52 7.82 -15.02
CA VAL A 70 -9.44 7.00 -13.80
C VAL A 70 -7.98 6.69 -13.50
N ARG A 71 -7.41 7.24 -12.44
CA ARG A 71 -6.00 7.02 -12.08
C ARG A 71 -5.87 6.12 -10.85
N ALA A 72 -4.77 5.40 -10.78
CA ALA A 72 -4.32 4.73 -9.56
C ALA A 72 -3.00 5.40 -9.13
N ILE A 73 -3.01 6.06 -7.97
CA ILE A 73 -1.83 6.73 -7.41
C ILE A 73 -0.96 5.73 -6.64
N CYS A 74 0.18 6.20 -6.09
CA CYS A 74 1.15 5.36 -5.40
C CYS A 74 0.51 4.42 -4.36
N THR A 75 -0.39 4.96 -3.53
CA THR A 75 -1.02 4.23 -2.44
C THR A 75 -2.07 3.22 -2.88
N ASP A 76 -2.72 3.42 -4.03
CA ASP A 76 -3.69 2.45 -4.57
C ASP A 76 -3.03 1.11 -4.92
N CYS A 77 -1.71 1.12 -5.20
CA CYS A 77 -0.93 -0.07 -5.47
C CYS A 77 -0.10 -0.54 -4.26
N HIS A 78 0.54 0.39 -3.53
CA HIS A 78 1.52 0.08 -2.48
C HIS A 78 0.96 0.01 -1.06
N VAL A 79 -0.28 0.45 -0.82
CA VAL A 79 -0.87 0.49 0.53
C VAL A 79 -2.22 -0.22 0.52
N PRO A 80 -2.41 -1.28 1.32
CA PRO A 80 -3.72 -1.92 1.46
C PRO A 80 -4.79 -0.94 1.97
N HIS A 81 -6.03 -1.06 1.46
CA HIS A 81 -7.13 -0.16 1.83
C HIS A 81 -7.84 -0.54 3.14
N GLU A 82 -7.72 -1.79 3.58
CA GLU A 82 -8.35 -2.27 4.81
C GLU A 82 -7.71 -1.62 6.06
N PRO A 83 -8.48 -1.14 7.06
CA PRO A 83 -7.95 -0.32 8.15
C PRO A 83 -6.75 -0.94 8.90
N GLY A 84 -6.83 -2.23 9.23
CA GLY A 84 -5.75 -2.94 9.93
C GLY A 84 -4.47 -3.04 9.09
N PRO A 85 -4.53 -3.67 7.90
CA PRO A 85 -3.42 -3.72 6.95
C PRO A 85 -2.85 -2.35 6.56
N LEU A 86 -3.70 -1.33 6.39
CA LEU A 86 -3.29 0.04 6.12
C LEU A 86 -2.39 0.58 7.22
N VAL A 87 -2.84 0.50 8.48
CA VAL A 87 -2.06 0.98 9.63
C VAL A 87 -0.74 0.21 9.75
N LEU A 88 -0.76 -1.12 9.54
CA LEU A 88 0.46 -1.93 9.54
C LEU A 88 1.45 -1.50 8.44
N ALA A 89 0.96 -1.24 7.23
CA ALA A 89 1.79 -0.76 6.13
C ALA A 89 2.42 0.61 6.45
N LYS A 90 1.66 1.53 7.04
CA LYS A 90 2.17 2.85 7.48
C LYS A 90 3.22 2.72 8.60
N ILE A 91 3.03 1.79 9.54
CA ILE A 91 4.06 1.50 10.56
C ILE A 91 5.33 0.95 9.91
N LYS A 92 5.22 0.00 8.98
CA LYS A 92 6.38 -0.53 8.25
C LYS A 92 7.11 0.56 7.44
N ALA A 93 6.38 1.50 6.84
CA ALA A 93 6.94 2.60 6.07
C ALA A 93 7.78 3.57 6.92
N THR A 94 7.70 3.54 8.26
CA THR A 94 8.61 4.31 9.12
C THR A 94 10.09 3.95 8.91
N LYS A 95 10.38 2.75 8.42
CA LYS A 95 11.75 2.36 8.00
C LYS A 95 12.29 3.25 6.89
N ASP A 96 11.42 3.76 6.01
CA ASP A 96 11.82 4.59 4.89
C ASP A 96 12.30 5.95 5.41
N LEU A 97 11.64 6.51 6.45
CA LEU A 97 12.13 7.70 7.15
C LEU A 97 13.50 7.48 7.79
N TYR A 98 13.73 6.31 8.40
CA TYR A 98 15.04 5.98 8.97
C TYR A 98 16.13 5.95 7.88
N TYR A 99 15.86 5.30 6.75
CA TYR A 99 16.83 5.22 5.65
C TYR A 99 16.96 6.54 4.88
N THR A 100 15.99 7.45 4.91
CA THR A 100 16.15 8.78 4.30
C THR A 100 16.93 9.73 5.22
N TYR A 101 16.65 9.76 6.52
CA TYR A 101 17.21 10.80 7.41
C TYR A 101 18.37 10.35 8.29
N ILE A 102 18.44 9.07 8.65
CA ILE A 102 19.42 8.55 9.64
C ILE A 102 20.49 7.71 8.96
N SER A 103 20.11 6.88 7.99
CA SER A 103 21.03 6.01 7.24
C SER A 103 20.75 6.05 5.73
N PRO A 104 21.04 7.18 5.06
CA PRO A 104 20.93 7.33 3.60
C PRO A 104 21.56 6.17 2.86
N SER A 105 20.78 5.55 1.98
CA SER A 105 21.23 4.33 1.32
C SER A 105 20.77 4.20 -0.14
N ILE A 106 19.93 5.11 -0.62
CA ILE A 106 19.34 5.19 -1.97
C ILE A 106 19.21 6.65 -2.45
N GLU A 107 20.04 7.56 -1.90
CA GLU A 107 19.95 9.01 -2.08
C GLU A 107 20.47 9.52 -3.43
N THR A 108 21.13 8.65 -4.19
CA THR A 108 21.52 8.92 -5.57
C THR A 108 20.88 7.87 -6.47
N GLU A 109 20.65 8.22 -7.73
CA GLU A 109 20.10 7.31 -8.73
C GLU A 109 20.93 6.03 -8.84
N GLU A 110 22.25 6.13 -8.85
CA GLU A 110 23.16 4.96 -8.84
C GLU A 110 22.91 4.03 -7.64
N LYS A 111 22.75 4.60 -6.43
CA LYS A 111 22.49 3.81 -5.22
C LYS A 111 21.07 3.22 -5.22
N PHE A 112 20.11 3.96 -5.75
CA PHE A 112 18.74 3.49 -5.96
C PHE A 112 18.73 2.28 -6.91
N GLU A 113 19.37 2.40 -8.07
CA GLU A 113 19.49 1.33 -9.07
C GLU A 113 20.19 0.09 -8.50
N ALA A 114 21.30 0.27 -7.77
CA ALA A 114 22.01 -0.82 -7.11
C ALA A 114 21.14 -1.60 -6.12
N LYS A 115 20.04 -1.00 -5.62
CA LYS A 115 19.09 -1.63 -4.68
C LYS A 115 17.72 -1.90 -5.29
N ARG A 116 17.47 -1.54 -6.56
CA ARG A 116 16.17 -1.66 -7.23
C ARG A 116 15.61 -3.07 -7.11
N ALA A 117 16.41 -4.08 -7.47
CA ALA A 117 15.99 -5.47 -7.41
C ALA A 117 15.58 -5.89 -5.99
N HIS A 118 16.37 -5.53 -4.98
CA HIS A 118 16.05 -5.84 -3.58
C HIS A 118 14.73 -5.19 -3.13
N MET A 119 14.53 -3.91 -3.46
CA MET A 119 13.31 -3.18 -3.10
C MET A 119 12.08 -3.73 -3.83
N ALA A 120 12.18 -3.94 -5.14
CA ALA A 120 11.10 -4.49 -5.96
C ALA A 120 10.68 -5.90 -5.48
N GLN A 121 11.63 -6.78 -5.19
CA GLN A 121 11.35 -8.10 -4.64
C GLN A 121 10.64 -8.03 -3.29
N GLY A 122 10.96 -7.05 -2.45
CA GLY A 122 10.25 -6.79 -1.20
C GLY A 122 8.77 -6.48 -1.44
N VAL A 123 8.49 -5.58 -2.37
CA VAL A 123 7.11 -5.22 -2.78
C VAL A 123 6.39 -6.42 -3.38
N TRP A 124 7.04 -7.18 -4.27
CA TRP A 124 6.44 -8.37 -4.90
C TRP A 124 6.08 -9.44 -3.87
N LYS A 125 6.94 -9.68 -2.87
CA LYS A 125 6.67 -10.60 -1.77
C LYS A 125 5.44 -10.15 -0.97
N GLU A 126 5.33 -8.86 -0.66
CA GLU A 126 4.17 -8.32 0.06
C GLU A 126 2.88 -8.45 -0.76
N MET A 127 2.92 -8.08 -2.04
CA MET A 127 1.79 -8.24 -2.97
C MET A 127 1.42 -9.70 -3.22
N LYS A 128 2.36 -10.65 -3.15
CA LYS A 128 2.02 -12.07 -3.22
C LYS A 128 1.39 -12.55 -1.92
N ALA A 129 1.97 -12.18 -0.77
CA ALA A 129 1.51 -12.62 0.54
C ALA A 129 0.08 -12.17 0.86
N ASN A 130 -0.38 -11.07 0.26
CA ASN A 130 -1.75 -10.55 0.42
C ASN A 130 -2.67 -10.82 -0.80
N ASP A 131 -2.35 -11.79 -1.66
CA ASP A 131 -3.11 -12.12 -2.88
C ASP A 131 -3.37 -10.92 -3.80
N SER A 132 -2.38 -10.03 -3.91
CA SER A 132 -2.44 -8.80 -4.71
C SER A 132 -3.68 -7.97 -4.40
N ALA A 133 -4.01 -7.84 -3.10
CA ALA A 133 -5.24 -7.20 -2.63
C ALA A 133 -5.47 -5.81 -3.24
N THR A 134 -4.41 -5.01 -3.39
CA THR A 134 -4.44 -3.68 -4.00
C THR A 134 -4.70 -3.74 -5.51
N CYS A 135 -4.16 -4.72 -6.23
CA CYS A 135 -4.54 -4.94 -7.63
C CYS A 135 -6.02 -5.32 -7.73
N ARG A 136 -6.50 -6.21 -6.85
CA ARG A 136 -7.85 -6.76 -6.87
C ARG A 136 -8.94 -5.79 -6.41
N SER A 137 -8.59 -4.72 -5.69
CA SER A 137 -9.54 -3.66 -5.31
C SER A 137 -10.16 -3.00 -6.56
N CYS A 138 -9.40 -2.92 -7.64
CA CYS A 138 -9.84 -2.40 -8.95
C CYS A 138 -9.99 -3.51 -10.01
N HIS A 139 -9.06 -4.48 -10.06
CA HIS A 139 -9.02 -5.55 -11.07
C HIS A 139 -9.61 -6.86 -10.54
N ARG A 140 -10.93 -6.91 -10.51
CA ARG A 140 -11.67 -8.10 -10.09
C ARG A 140 -11.67 -9.19 -11.16
N ALA A 141 -11.07 -10.34 -10.84
CA ALA A 141 -10.96 -11.48 -11.75
C ALA A 141 -12.32 -12.01 -12.25
N ASP A 142 -13.37 -11.93 -11.42
CA ASP A 142 -14.74 -12.31 -11.77
C ASP A 142 -15.46 -11.29 -12.67
N LYS A 143 -14.87 -10.10 -12.84
CA LYS A 143 -15.39 -9.01 -13.69
C LYS A 143 -14.56 -8.78 -14.94
N MET A 144 -13.46 -9.50 -15.12
CA MET A 144 -12.69 -9.49 -16.36
C MET A 144 -13.47 -10.21 -17.46
N SER A 145 -13.78 -9.52 -18.56
CA SER A 145 -14.41 -10.16 -19.71
C SER A 145 -13.43 -11.12 -20.39
N VAL A 146 -13.77 -12.42 -20.41
CA VAL A 146 -12.96 -13.45 -21.09
C VAL A 146 -13.01 -13.25 -22.61
N GLU A 147 -14.16 -12.87 -23.15
CA GLU A 147 -14.37 -12.69 -24.60
C GLU A 147 -13.57 -11.52 -25.19
N LEU A 148 -13.26 -10.50 -24.36
CA LEU A 148 -12.43 -9.36 -24.79
C LEU A 148 -10.92 -9.61 -24.61
N GLN A 149 -10.53 -10.75 -24.03
CA GLN A 149 -9.12 -11.12 -23.90
C GLN A 149 -8.62 -11.77 -25.20
N SER A 150 -7.33 -11.58 -25.50
CA SER A 150 -6.69 -12.37 -26.55
C SER A 150 -6.69 -13.86 -26.17
N ALA A 151 -6.72 -14.76 -27.15
CA ALA A 151 -6.70 -16.21 -26.90
C ALA A 151 -5.51 -16.64 -26.03
N GLY A 152 -4.37 -15.95 -26.14
CA GLY A 152 -3.21 -16.17 -25.26
C GLY A 152 -3.46 -15.74 -23.82
N ALA A 153 -4.08 -14.59 -23.59
CA ALA A 153 -4.45 -14.11 -22.26
C ALA A 153 -5.48 -15.02 -21.60
N GLN A 154 -6.50 -15.49 -22.34
CA GLN A 154 -7.49 -16.44 -21.82
C GLN A 154 -6.83 -17.72 -21.28
N ARG A 155 -5.93 -18.33 -22.07
CA ARG A 155 -5.19 -19.53 -21.66
C ARG A 155 -4.32 -19.27 -20.42
N ARG A 156 -3.61 -18.14 -20.38
CA ARG A 156 -2.74 -17.78 -19.25
C ARG A 156 -3.51 -17.48 -17.98
N HIS A 157 -4.63 -16.74 -18.05
CA HIS A 157 -5.48 -16.48 -16.90
C HIS A 157 -6.15 -17.76 -16.39
N ALA A 158 -6.62 -18.65 -17.28
CA ALA A 158 -7.17 -19.95 -16.87
C ALA A 158 -6.13 -20.80 -16.15
N LYS A 159 -4.90 -20.88 -16.69
CA LYS A 159 -3.78 -21.58 -16.05
C LYS A 159 -3.42 -20.96 -14.70
N GLY A 160 -3.23 -19.64 -14.63
CA GLY A 160 -2.89 -18.94 -13.39
C GLY A 160 -3.95 -19.13 -12.30
N LYS A 161 -5.24 -19.13 -12.66
CA LYS A 161 -6.34 -19.44 -11.74
C LYS A 161 -6.26 -20.88 -11.23
N ALA A 162 -6.01 -21.85 -12.10
CA ALA A 162 -5.86 -23.26 -11.72
C ALA A 162 -4.64 -23.49 -10.80
N GLU A 163 -3.56 -22.73 -11.01
CA GLU A 163 -2.34 -22.77 -10.20
C GLU A 163 -2.41 -21.92 -8.92
N GLY A 164 -3.51 -21.20 -8.67
CA GLY A 164 -3.64 -20.33 -7.49
C GLY A 164 -2.70 -19.12 -7.50
N LYS A 165 -2.29 -18.65 -8.68
CA LYS A 165 -1.38 -17.50 -8.83
C LYS A 165 -2.06 -16.18 -8.52
N THR A 166 -1.28 -15.29 -7.92
CA THR A 166 -1.61 -13.89 -7.65
C THR A 166 -1.30 -13.02 -8.87
N CYS A 167 -1.86 -11.81 -8.92
CA CYS A 167 -1.70 -10.90 -10.07
C CYS A 167 -0.22 -10.52 -10.30
N ILE A 168 0.51 -10.22 -9.22
CA ILE A 168 1.89 -9.75 -9.26
C ILE A 168 2.89 -10.80 -9.80
N GLU A 169 2.51 -12.09 -9.81
CA GLU A 169 3.37 -13.16 -10.29
C GLU A 169 3.60 -13.14 -11.81
N CYS A 170 2.70 -12.50 -12.54
CA CYS A 170 2.79 -12.33 -13.99
C CYS A 170 2.75 -10.85 -14.41
N HIS A 171 2.04 -10.00 -13.68
CA HIS A 171 1.95 -8.57 -13.94
C HIS A 171 2.87 -7.81 -12.98
N TYR A 172 4.17 -7.80 -13.28
CA TYR A 172 5.19 -7.02 -12.57
C TYR A 172 5.84 -6.04 -13.55
N GLY A 173 6.57 -5.04 -13.05
CA GLY A 173 7.10 -3.97 -13.90
C GLY A 173 6.01 -3.12 -14.58
N ILE A 174 4.83 -3.01 -13.95
CA ILE A 174 3.65 -2.36 -14.55
C ILE A 174 3.82 -0.84 -14.66
N ALA A 175 4.34 -0.22 -13.60
CA ALA A 175 4.44 1.23 -13.46
C ALA A 175 5.88 1.71 -13.26
N HIS A 176 6.81 0.79 -13.04
CA HIS A 176 8.22 1.06 -12.80
C HIS A 176 9.05 0.11 -13.66
N ASN A 177 10.25 0.53 -14.01
CA ASN A 177 11.17 -0.28 -14.79
C ASN A 177 11.44 -1.61 -14.08
N GLU A 178 11.37 -2.70 -14.85
CA GLU A 178 11.66 -4.03 -14.35
C GLU A 178 13.13 -4.12 -13.89
N PRO A 179 13.38 -4.54 -12.63
CA PRO A 179 14.75 -4.69 -12.15
C PRO A 179 15.44 -5.88 -12.82
N GLU A 180 16.78 -5.84 -12.86
CA GLU A 180 17.56 -7.02 -13.18
C GLU A 180 17.38 -8.12 -12.12
N GLY A 181 17.47 -9.39 -12.56
CA GLY A 181 17.42 -10.56 -11.70
C GLY A 181 16.19 -11.45 -11.94
N PRO A 182 15.83 -12.31 -10.97
CA PRO A 182 14.74 -13.26 -11.15
C PRO A 182 13.38 -12.55 -11.19
N SER A 183 12.53 -12.98 -12.12
CA SER A 183 11.11 -12.63 -12.13
C SER A 183 10.43 -13.09 -10.84
N PRO A 184 9.25 -12.54 -10.48
CA PRO A 184 8.47 -13.02 -9.35
C PRO A 184 8.22 -14.53 -9.38
N THR A 185 7.89 -15.09 -10.55
CA THR A 185 7.65 -16.53 -10.68
C THR A 185 8.91 -17.34 -10.35
N GLU A 186 10.08 -16.96 -10.87
CA GLU A 186 11.36 -17.64 -10.58
C GLU A 186 11.74 -17.50 -9.09
N LEU A 187 11.60 -16.28 -8.56
CA LEU A 187 11.86 -15.99 -7.16
C LEU A 187 11.02 -16.87 -6.24
N PHE A 188 9.71 -16.96 -6.47
CA PHE A 188 8.82 -17.69 -5.57
C PHE A 188 8.88 -19.20 -5.74
N ASN A 189 9.14 -19.69 -6.96
CA ASN A 189 9.37 -21.12 -7.16
C ASN A 189 10.64 -21.58 -6.44
N SER A 190 11.71 -20.77 -6.45
CA SER A 190 12.96 -21.09 -5.73
C SER A 190 12.78 -21.15 -4.21
N LEU A 191 11.84 -20.37 -3.66
CA LEU A 191 11.51 -20.35 -2.23
C LEU A 191 10.61 -21.54 -1.83
N ALA A 192 9.79 -22.06 -2.73
CA ALA A 192 8.94 -23.23 -2.47
C ALA A 192 9.71 -24.56 -2.47
N ILE A 193 10.95 -24.57 -2.98
CA ILE A 193 11.83 -25.74 -3.05
C ILE A 193 12.74 -25.87 -1.81
N LYS A 194 12.81 -24.82 -0.97
CA LYS A 194 13.57 -24.80 0.29
C LYS A 194 12.65 -25.04 1.49
#